data_AF-A0A0D6Q358-F1
#
_entry.id   AF-A0A0D6Q358-F1
#
_cell.length_a   1.000
_cell.length_b   1.000
_cell.length_c   1.000
_cell.angle_alpha   90.00
_cell.angle_beta   90.00
_cell.angle_gamma   90.00
#
_symmetry.space_group_name_H-M   'P 1'
#
loop_
_entity.id
_entity.type
_entity.pdbx_description
1 polymer ?
#
loop_
_entity_poly.entity_id
_entity_poly.type
_entity_poly.pdbx_seq_one_letter_code
_entity_poly.pdbx_strand_id
1 'polypeptide(L)'
;MSVPLARTPDAPEGERRRVAAILRADRRARLAARDIAMGLKPDMGADGPAARARMVVRDCVELAPRTPRQAVRRVRDACMLDRLFHRANAALTADQHAAGLRFRACWLRAMRGGRLVQRYTPHTGTGGGGTMEETEASMHARRAIDRALSLLTPARGRVVCAVCGMDEAPGTRIRTLHAALDILHERW
;
A
#
# COMPACT_ATOMS: atom_id res chain seq x y z
N MET A 1 57.87 -27.28 36.13
CA MET A 1 56.84 -26.23 36.15
C MET A 1 56.16 -26.19 34.79
N SER A 2 54.97 -26.75 34.66
CA SER A 2 54.13 -26.64 33.44
C SER A 2 52.69 -26.48 33.91
N VAL A 3 52.13 -25.29 33.74
CA VAL A 3 50.73 -24.99 34.09
C VAL A 3 49.84 -25.52 32.97
N PRO A 4 48.83 -26.37 33.24
CA PRO A 4 47.91 -26.81 32.20
C PRO A 4 46.95 -25.66 31.84
N LEU A 5 46.88 -25.36 30.55
CA LEU A 5 45.95 -24.39 29.95
C LEU A 5 44.50 -24.80 30.22
N ALA A 6 43.74 -23.87 30.81
CA ALA A 6 42.32 -24.02 31.03
C ALA A 6 41.58 -24.24 29.71
N ARG A 7 40.81 -25.34 29.62
CA ARG A 7 39.87 -25.60 28.53
C ARG A 7 38.85 -24.46 28.49
N THR A 8 38.75 -23.78 27.35
CA THR A 8 37.69 -22.82 27.07
C THR A 8 36.33 -23.54 27.08
N PRO A 9 35.29 -22.96 27.70
CA PRO A 9 33.98 -23.59 27.73
C PRO A 9 33.34 -23.56 26.34
N ASP A 10 32.77 -24.69 25.92
CA ASP A 10 32.07 -24.81 24.65
C ASP A 10 30.85 -23.88 24.60
N ALA A 11 30.83 -22.95 23.65
CA ALA A 11 29.67 -22.08 23.43
C ALA A 11 28.40 -22.92 23.18
N PRO A 12 27.24 -22.58 23.78
CA PRO A 12 26.03 -23.39 23.71
C PRO A 12 25.58 -23.59 22.26
N GLU A 13 25.13 -24.80 21.90
CA GLU A 13 24.81 -25.19 20.52
C GLU A 13 23.85 -24.22 19.79
N GLY A 14 22.92 -23.58 20.51
CA GLY A 14 22.01 -22.58 19.96
C GLY A 14 22.72 -21.32 19.43
N GLU A 15 23.79 -20.91 20.08
CA GLU A 15 24.61 -19.77 19.67
C GLU A 15 25.44 -20.12 18.43
N ARG A 16 26.01 -21.32 18.37
CA ARG A 16 26.73 -21.83 17.19
C ARG A 16 25.83 -21.88 15.95
N ARG A 17 24.58 -22.33 16.12
CA ARG A 17 23.58 -22.38 15.03
C ARG A 17 23.17 -20.98 14.57
N ARG A 18 22.97 -20.03 15.49
CA ARG A 18 22.66 -18.62 15.18
C ARG A 18 23.81 -17.95 14.44
N VAL A 19 25.04 -18.12 14.91
CA VAL A 19 26.26 -17.60 14.26
C VAL A 19 26.41 -18.22 12.87
N ALA A 20 26.23 -19.55 12.74
CA ALA A 20 26.30 -20.21 11.43
C ALA A 20 25.20 -19.74 10.45
N ALA A 21 24.01 -19.37 10.94
CA ALA A 21 22.95 -18.79 10.10
C ALA A 21 23.33 -17.39 9.61
N ILE A 22 23.91 -16.55 10.48
CA ILE A 22 24.40 -15.21 10.14
C ILE A 22 25.50 -15.30 9.08
N LEU A 23 26.48 -16.21 9.27
CA LEU A 23 27.58 -16.40 8.33
C LEU A 23 27.11 -16.93 6.96
N ARG A 24 26.06 -17.76 6.91
CA ARG A 24 25.45 -18.20 5.65
C ARG A 24 24.69 -17.07 4.94
N ALA A 25 23.98 -16.23 5.68
CA ALA A 25 23.29 -15.06 5.14
C ALA A 25 24.29 -14.05 4.55
N ASP A 26 25.37 -13.77 5.29
CA ASP A 26 26.47 -12.91 4.87
C ASP A 26 27.18 -13.46 3.62
N ARG A 27 27.42 -14.77 3.54
CA ARG A 27 27.97 -15.42 2.34
C ARG A 27 27.04 -15.22 1.11
N ARG A 28 25.73 -15.37 1.28
CA ARG A 28 24.76 -15.16 0.19
C ARG A 28 24.73 -13.70 -0.27
N ALA A 29 24.79 -12.74 0.66
CA ALA A 29 24.87 -11.33 0.35
C ALA A 29 26.13 -10.99 -0.46
N ARG A 30 27.29 -11.56 -0.09
CA ARG A 30 28.55 -11.38 -0.83
C ARG A 30 28.50 -11.96 -2.25
N LEU A 31 27.89 -13.13 -2.44
CA LEU A 31 27.73 -13.72 -3.77
C LEU A 31 26.80 -12.87 -4.65
N ALA A 32 25.69 -12.39 -4.11
CA ALA A 32 24.80 -11.47 -4.82
C ALA A 32 25.50 -10.15 -5.19
N ALA A 33 26.27 -9.57 -4.26
CA ALA A 33 27.08 -8.37 -4.52
C ALA A 33 28.14 -8.61 -5.60
N ARG A 34 28.74 -9.81 -5.64
CA ARG A 34 29.70 -10.19 -6.69
C ARG A 34 29.04 -10.31 -8.05
N ASP A 35 27.87 -10.96 -8.14
CA ASP A 35 27.14 -11.11 -9.41
C ASP A 35 26.62 -9.75 -9.94
N ILE A 36 26.28 -8.82 -9.04
CA ILE A 36 25.98 -7.42 -9.36
C ILE A 36 27.23 -6.71 -9.87
N ALA A 37 28.37 -6.84 -9.18
CA ALA A 37 29.63 -6.23 -9.59
C ALA A 37 30.15 -6.76 -10.94
N MET A 38 29.83 -8.01 -11.28
CA MET A 38 30.12 -8.60 -12.59
C MET A 38 29.09 -8.24 -13.67
N GLY A 39 28.07 -7.43 -13.37
CA GLY A 39 27.04 -7.02 -14.32
C GLY A 39 26.08 -8.15 -14.74
N LEU A 40 26.13 -9.29 -14.04
CA LEU A 40 25.31 -10.48 -14.34
C LEU A 40 23.91 -10.37 -13.73
N LYS A 41 23.71 -9.47 -12.76
CA LYS A 41 22.40 -9.13 -12.19
C LYS A 41 22.26 -7.62 -11.95
N PRO A 42 21.08 -7.04 -12.19
CA PRO A 42 20.80 -5.66 -11.83
C PRO A 42 20.65 -5.54 -10.29
N ASP A 43 21.26 -4.51 -9.70
CA ASP A 43 21.05 -4.17 -8.29
C ASP A 43 19.67 -3.53 -8.10
N MET A 44 18.81 -4.21 -7.33
CA MET A 44 17.42 -3.79 -7.09
C MET A 44 17.17 -3.32 -5.65
N GLY A 45 18.23 -3.09 -4.88
CA GLY A 45 18.16 -2.70 -3.46
C GLY A 45 17.93 -3.87 -2.49
N ALA A 46 17.90 -3.56 -1.19
CA ALA A 46 17.90 -4.57 -0.12
C ALA A 46 16.57 -5.35 0.02
N ASP A 47 16.69 -6.67 0.12
CA ASP A 47 15.58 -7.59 0.40
C ASP A 47 15.17 -7.56 1.88
N GLY A 48 14.17 -6.74 2.22
CA GLY A 48 13.53 -6.74 3.53
C GLY A 48 12.11 -7.34 3.53
N PRO A 49 11.52 -7.64 4.71
CA PRO A 49 10.11 -8.05 4.82
C PRO A 49 9.14 -7.05 4.16
N ALA A 50 9.44 -5.75 4.29
CA ALA A 50 8.71 -4.66 3.64
C ALA A 50 8.80 -4.71 2.11
N ALA A 51 9.86 -5.31 1.55
CA ALA A 51 10.03 -5.49 0.12
C ALA A 51 9.22 -6.68 -0.44
N ARG A 52 8.75 -7.63 0.38
CA ARG A 52 8.01 -8.80 -0.12
C ARG A 52 6.49 -8.57 -0.22
N ALA A 53 5.95 -7.61 0.50
CA ALA A 53 4.51 -7.35 0.58
C ALA A 53 3.94 -6.44 -0.54
N ARG A 54 4.72 -6.08 -1.57
CA ARG A 54 4.40 -4.96 -2.49
C ARG A 54 4.29 -5.39 -3.94
N MET A 55 3.30 -4.87 -4.66
CA MET A 55 3.22 -5.01 -6.12
C MET A 55 4.28 -4.10 -6.77
N VAL A 56 5.30 -4.72 -7.36
CA VAL A 56 6.45 -4.03 -7.95
C VAL A 56 6.21 -3.81 -9.42
N VAL A 57 6.17 -2.55 -9.85
CA VAL A 57 6.28 -2.21 -11.27
C VAL A 57 7.74 -1.88 -11.55
N ARG A 58 8.32 -2.57 -12.52
CA ARG A 58 9.60 -2.17 -13.12
C ARG A 58 9.33 -0.92 -13.93
N ASP A 59 9.89 0.20 -13.52
CA ASP A 59 9.81 1.45 -14.28
C ASP A 59 11.22 1.84 -14.72
N CYS A 60 11.33 2.46 -15.88
CA CYS A 60 12.61 2.89 -16.46
C CYS A 60 12.67 4.41 -16.35
N VAL A 61 13.37 4.92 -15.34
CA VAL A 61 13.45 6.36 -15.09
C VAL A 61 14.79 6.89 -15.57
N GLU A 62 14.74 8.02 -16.27
CA GLU A 62 15.91 8.82 -16.58
C GLU A 62 16.22 9.67 -15.34
N LEU A 63 17.33 9.38 -14.66
CA LEU A 63 17.67 10.05 -13.39
C LEU A 63 18.16 11.48 -13.60
N ALA A 64 18.67 11.80 -14.79
CA ALA A 64 19.06 13.12 -15.24
C ALA A 64 18.99 13.21 -16.78
N PRO A 65 18.92 14.41 -17.38
CA PRO A 65 18.88 14.55 -18.83
C PRO A 65 20.08 13.87 -19.51
N ARG A 66 19.81 13.03 -20.52
CA ARG A 66 20.80 12.27 -21.31
C ARG A 66 21.50 11.13 -20.56
N THR A 67 20.89 10.60 -19.49
CA THR A 67 21.40 9.39 -18.81
C THR A 67 20.69 8.12 -19.27
N PRO A 68 21.37 6.95 -19.29
CA PRO A 68 20.72 5.69 -19.61
C PRO A 68 19.60 5.41 -18.61
N ARG A 69 18.43 5.04 -19.13
CA ARG A 69 17.24 4.76 -18.31
C ARG A 69 17.55 3.61 -17.35
N GLN A 70 17.42 3.87 -16.06
CA GLN A 70 17.65 2.85 -15.04
C GLN A 70 16.32 2.17 -14.70
N ALA A 71 16.32 0.84 -14.71
CA ALA A 71 15.21 0.05 -14.21
C ALA A 71 15.14 0.22 -12.69
N VAL A 72 14.23 1.07 -12.23
CA VAL A 72 13.96 1.30 -10.82
C VAL A 72 12.72 0.54 -10.40
N ARG A 73 12.76 0.02 -9.18
CA ARG A 73 11.62 -0.56 -8.51
C ARG A 73 10.72 0.58 -8.03
N ARG A 74 9.65 0.88 -8.76
CA ARG A 74 8.63 1.83 -8.30
C ARG A 74 7.49 1.10 -7.60
N VAL A 75 7.21 1.55 -6.39
CA VAL A 75 6.00 1.19 -5.67
C VAL A 75 4.87 1.97 -6.33
N ARG A 76 3.93 1.28 -6.98
CA ARG A 76 2.75 1.92 -7.54
C ARG A 76 1.76 2.14 -6.41
N ASP A 77 1.93 3.24 -5.67
CA ASP A 77 0.90 3.69 -4.74
C ASP A 77 -0.29 4.18 -5.59
N ALA A 78 -1.39 3.42 -5.60
CA ALA A 78 -2.57 3.74 -6.40
C ALA A 78 -3.42 4.86 -5.76
N CYS A 79 -3.23 5.08 -4.46
CA CYS A 79 -3.89 6.11 -3.69
C CYS A 79 -3.08 6.54 -2.46
N MET A 80 -3.50 7.64 -1.82
CA MET A 80 -2.90 8.17 -0.60
C MET A 80 -2.92 7.15 0.55
N LEU A 81 -3.94 6.29 0.63
CA LEU A 81 -4.01 5.23 1.64
C LEU A 81 -2.85 4.23 1.52
N ASP A 82 -2.48 3.87 0.28
CA ASP A 82 -1.34 2.98 0.03
C ASP A 82 -0.02 3.63 0.46
N ARG A 83 0.12 4.94 0.19
CA ARG A 83 1.28 5.74 0.64
C ARG A 83 1.42 5.75 2.16
N LEU A 84 0.30 5.88 2.88
CA LEU A 84 0.27 5.92 4.35
C LEU A 84 0.52 4.55 4.97
N PHE A 85 0.08 3.48 4.31
CA PHE A 85 0.25 2.10 4.78
C PHE A 85 1.67 1.56 4.51
N HIS A 86 2.25 1.85 3.34
CA HIS A 86 3.54 1.28 2.94
C HIS A 86 4.78 2.08 3.40
N ARG A 87 4.62 3.26 4.01
CA ARG A 87 5.74 4.06 4.53
C ARG A 87 6.42 3.35 5.72
N ALA A 88 7.72 3.60 5.92
CA ALA A 88 8.52 2.94 6.96
C ALA A 88 7.98 3.17 8.39
N ASN A 89 7.35 4.33 8.62
CA ASN A 89 6.54 4.62 9.80
C ASN A 89 5.07 4.50 9.39
N ALA A 90 4.61 3.27 9.16
CA ALA A 90 3.25 3.02 8.70
C ALA A 90 2.27 3.74 9.63
N ALA A 91 1.55 4.72 9.09
CA ALA A 91 0.62 5.50 9.89
C ALA A 91 -0.66 4.70 10.14
N LEU A 92 -0.99 3.77 9.25
CA LEU A 92 -2.24 3.01 9.27
C LEU A 92 -1.99 1.54 9.64
N THR A 93 -2.92 0.97 10.41
CA THR A 93 -3.03 -0.48 10.58
C THR A 93 -3.63 -1.14 9.33
N ALA A 94 -3.52 -2.47 9.22
CA ALA A 94 -4.11 -3.22 8.11
C ALA A 94 -5.65 -3.05 8.05
N ASP A 95 -6.31 -3.04 9.21
CA ASP A 95 -7.75 -2.89 9.33
C ASP A 95 -8.22 -1.48 8.91
N GLN A 96 -7.50 -0.45 9.33
CA GLN A 96 -7.76 0.94 8.92
C GLN A 96 -7.56 1.12 7.41
N HIS A 97 -6.50 0.52 6.85
CA HIS A 97 -6.25 0.54 5.41
C HIS A 97 -7.38 -0.14 4.62
N ALA A 98 -7.82 -1.33 5.08
CA ALA A 98 -8.94 -2.05 4.47
C ALA A 98 -10.26 -1.27 4.52
N ALA A 99 -10.58 -0.65 5.67
CA ALA A 99 -11.76 0.20 5.83
C ALA A 99 -11.71 1.43 4.88
N GLY A 100 -10.54 2.07 4.78
CA GLY A 100 -10.33 3.19 3.85
C GLY A 100 -10.50 2.79 2.38
N LEU A 101 -9.98 1.62 1.99
CA LEU A 101 -10.14 1.09 0.62
C LEU A 101 -11.60 0.73 0.30
N ARG A 102 -12.34 0.17 1.25
CA ARG A 102 -13.79 -0.06 1.12
C ARG A 102 -14.53 1.26 0.88
N PHE A 103 -14.23 2.30 1.67
CA PHE A 103 -14.80 3.65 1.48
C PHE A 103 -14.47 4.20 0.09
N ARG A 104 -13.20 4.11 -0.32
CA ARG A 104 -12.77 4.57 -1.66
C ARG A 104 -13.48 3.83 -2.79
N ALA A 105 -13.66 2.52 -2.68
CA ALA A 105 -14.37 1.75 -3.70
C ALA A 105 -15.83 2.20 -3.85
N CYS A 106 -16.53 2.44 -2.73
CA CYS A 106 -17.87 3.03 -2.75
C CYS A 106 -17.86 4.45 -3.33
N TRP A 107 -16.92 5.30 -2.93
CA TRP A 107 -16.77 6.67 -3.43
C TRP A 107 -16.61 6.72 -4.94
N LEU A 108 -15.69 5.92 -5.51
CA LEU A 108 -15.47 5.86 -6.94
C LEU A 108 -16.71 5.38 -7.71
N ARG A 109 -17.45 4.40 -7.19
CA ARG A 109 -18.71 3.92 -7.80
C ARG A 109 -19.82 4.98 -7.73
N ALA A 110 -19.92 5.71 -6.62
CA ALA A 110 -20.89 6.80 -6.44
C ALA A 110 -20.62 8.00 -7.37
N MET A 111 -19.36 8.29 -7.67
CA MET A 111 -18.94 9.40 -8.54
C MET A 111 -19.02 9.06 -10.04
N ARG A 112 -18.89 7.79 -10.43
CA ARG A 112 -19.04 7.37 -11.83
C ARG A 112 -20.45 7.58 -12.39
N GLY A 113 -21.49 7.56 -11.53
CA GLY A 113 -22.90 7.77 -11.92
C GLY A 113 -23.31 9.23 -12.19
N GLY A 114 -22.35 10.17 -12.24
CA GLY A 114 -22.62 11.61 -12.36
C GLY A 114 -23.08 12.11 -13.73
N ARG A 115 -23.06 11.28 -14.78
CA ARG A 115 -23.61 11.68 -16.11
C ARG A 115 -25.08 11.27 -16.24
N LEU A 116 -25.91 11.75 -15.32
CA LEU A 116 -27.36 11.82 -15.49
C LEU A 116 -27.67 13.00 -16.43
N VAL A 117 -27.35 12.84 -17.72
CA VAL A 117 -28.00 13.66 -18.74
C VAL A 117 -29.43 13.14 -18.81
N GLN A 118 -30.36 13.94 -18.33
CA GLN A 118 -31.80 13.72 -18.38
C GLN A 118 -32.21 13.43 -19.83
N ARG A 119 -32.20 12.16 -20.25
CA ARG A 119 -32.73 11.72 -21.55
C ARG A 119 -34.21 11.43 -21.40
N TYR A 120 -35.02 12.48 -21.38
CA TYR A 120 -36.40 12.37 -21.85
C TYR A 120 -36.36 12.31 -23.37
N THR A 121 -36.05 11.15 -23.92
CA THR A 121 -36.28 10.87 -25.33
C THR A 121 -36.46 9.37 -25.50
N PRO A 122 -37.65 8.90 -25.92
CA PRO A 122 -37.83 7.49 -26.24
C PRO A 122 -37.06 7.26 -27.53
N HIS A 123 -35.86 6.70 -27.43
CA HIS A 123 -35.08 6.31 -28.60
C HIS A 123 -34.93 4.80 -28.60
N THR A 124 -35.78 4.17 -29.39
CA THR A 124 -35.52 2.91 -30.07
C THR A 124 -34.20 3.06 -30.85
N GLY A 125 -33.08 2.69 -30.22
CA GLY A 125 -31.77 2.80 -30.84
C GLY A 125 -30.71 2.06 -30.04
N THR A 126 -30.25 0.95 -30.59
CA THR A 126 -29.18 0.09 -30.09
C THR A 126 -27.86 0.86 -30.06
N GLY A 127 -27.59 1.61 -28.99
CA GLY A 127 -26.35 2.37 -28.88
C GLY A 127 -26.22 3.15 -27.57
N GLY A 128 -25.49 2.57 -26.62
CA GLY A 128 -24.85 3.30 -25.52
C GLY A 128 -25.75 3.76 -24.38
N GLY A 129 -26.55 2.85 -23.80
CA GLY A 129 -27.09 3.04 -22.46
C GLY A 129 -26.10 2.47 -21.45
N GLY A 130 -25.61 3.29 -20.50
CA GLY A 130 -25.09 2.73 -19.25
C GLY A 130 -26.18 1.85 -18.67
N THR A 131 -25.85 0.58 -18.40
CA THR A 131 -26.85 -0.43 -18.04
C THR A 131 -27.60 0.04 -16.78
N MET A 132 -28.89 -0.29 -16.68
CA MET A 132 -29.70 -0.01 -15.48
C MET A 132 -28.96 -0.43 -14.18
N GLU A 133 -28.21 -1.52 -14.26
CA GLU A 133 -27.30 -2.05 -13.23
C GLU A 133 -26.19 -1.07 -12.77
N GLU A 134 -25.59 -0.29 -13.67
CA GLU A 134 -24.58 0.72 -13.30
C GLU A 134 -25.20 1.86 -12.47
N THR A 135 -26.46 2.18 -12.77
CA THR A 135 -27.20 3.23 -12.06
C THR A 135 -27.60 2.76 -10.66
N GLU A 136 -28.07 1.52 -10.54
CA GLU A 136 -28.37 0.87 -9.26
C GLU A 136 -27.11 0.73 -8.40
N ALA A 137 -26.00 0.27 -8.98
CA ALA A 137 -24.72 0.14 -8.28
C ALA A 137 -24.23 1.50 -7.75
N SER A 138 -24.42 2.59 -8.49
CA SER A 138 -24.07 3.94 -8.04
C SER A 138 -24.97 4.43 -6.90
N MET A 139 -26.28 4.16 -6.97
CA MET A 139 -27.23 4.47 -5.89
C MET A 139 -26.93 3.68 -4.62
N HIS A 140 -26.65 2.38 -4.73
CA HIS A 140 -26.24 1.55 -3.60
C HIS A 140 -24.94 2.04 -2.98
N ALA A 141 -23.98 2.47 -3.80
CA ALA A 141 -22.73 3.03 -3.32
C ALA A 141 -22.92 4.36 -2.57
N ARG A 142 -23.81 5.25 -3.05
CA ARG A 142 -24.18 6.50 -2.35
C ARG A 142 -24.81 6.21 -0.99
N ARG A 143 -25.80 5.33 -0.93
CA ARG A 143 -26.42 4.91 0.34
C ARG A 143 -25.40 4.30 1.31
N ALA A 144 -24.42 3.55 0.80
CA ALA A 144 -23.35 2.98 1.62
C ALA A 144 -22.44 4.07 2.20
N ILE A 145 -22.12 5.12 1.42
CA ILE A 145 -21.35 6.29 1.89
C ILE A 145 -22.16 7.08 2.92
N ASP A 146 -23.45 7.33 2.68
CA ASP A 146 -24.29 8.08 3.61
C ASP A 146 -24.39 7.37 4.97
N ARG A 147 -24.53 6.03 4.96
CA ARG A 147 -24.44 5.23 6.19
C ARG A 147 -23.09 5.37 6.87
N ALA A 148 -21.99 5.25 6.13
CA ALA A 148 -20.64 5.44 6.68
C ALA A 148 -20.47 6.82 7.33
N LEU A 149 -20.91 7.88 6.66
CA LEU A 149 -20.79 9.26 7.15
C LEU A 149 -21.73 9.54 8.33
N SER A 150 -22.89 8.88 8.42
CA SER A 150 -23.81 9.02 9.57
C SER A 150 -23.22 8.51 10.89
N LEU A 151 -22.23 7.61 10.84
CA LEU A 151 -21.51 7.10 12.01
C LEU A 151 -20.42 8.06 12.51
N LEU A 152 -20.08 9.07 11.71
CA LEU A 152 -18.95 9.96 11.94
C LEU A 152 -19.42 11.37 12.30
N THR A 153 -18.62 12.07 13.09
CA THR A 153 -18.82 13.51 13.28
C THR A 153 -18.49 14.26 11.98
N PRO A 154 -19.04 15.46 11.75
CA PRO A 154 -18.78 16.23 10.53
C PRO A 154 -17.30 16.53 10.27
N ALA A 155 -16.48 16.61 11.32
CA ALA A 155 -15.03 16.78 11.19
C ALA A 155 -14.34 15.49 10.70
N ARG A 156 -14.74 14.33 11.22
CA ARG A 156 -14.23 13.01 10.82
C ARG A 156 -14.66 12.66 9.40
N GLY A 157 -15.93 12.88 9.07
CA GLY A 157 -16.46 12.67 7.72
C GLY A 157 -15.71 13.48 6.67
N ARG A 158 -15.44 14.76 6.92
CA ARG A 158 -14.64 15.61 6.01
C ARG A 158 -13.23 15.05 5.76
N VAL A 159 -12.56 14.56 6.80
CA VAL A 159 -11.21 13.98 6.66
C VAL A 159 -11.24 12.67 5.87
N VAL A 160 -12.22 11.80 6.12
CA VAL A 160 -12.39 10.54 5.38
C VAL A 160 -12.68 10.82 3.91
N CYS A 161 -13.59 11.74 3.59
CA CYS A 161 -13.87 12.13 2.20
C CYS A 161 -12.63 12.70 1.51
N ALA A 162 -11.88 13.58 2.18
CA ALA A 162 -10.66 14.16 1.65
C ALA A 162 -9.60 13.11 1.33
N VAL A 163 -9.27 12.24 2.30
CA VAL A 163 -8.15 11.29 2.14
C VAL A 163 -8.57 10.05 1.35
N CYS A 164 -9.69 9.42 1.71
CA CYS A 164 -10.11 8.15 1.10
C CYS A 164 -10.79 8.38 -0.26
N GLY A 165 -11.60 9.43 -0.38
CA GLY A 165 -12.36 9.75 -1.58
C GLY A 165 -11.59 10.61 -2.60
N MET A 166 -11.06 11.75 -2.15
CA MET A 166 -10.40 12.75 -3.00
C MET A 166 -8.88 12.58 -3.13
N ASP A 167 -8.30 11.60 -2.43
CA ASP A 167 -6.87 11.30 -2.45
C ASP A 167 -5.96 12.40 -1.87
N GLU A 168 -6.51 13.28 -1.02
CA GLU A 168 -5.76 14.36 -0.39
C GLU A 168 -4.84 13.86 0.72
N ALA A 169 -3.76 14.61 0.95
CA ALA A 169 -2.88 14.35 2.08
C ALA A 169 -3.57 14.73 3.42
N PRO A 170 -3.50 13.87 4.45
CA PRO A 170 -4.13 14.15 5.76
C PRO A 170 -3.50 15.35 6.49
N GLY A 171 -2.19 15.58 6.29
CA GLY A 171 -1.42 16.60 7.01
C GLY A 171 -1.51 16.39 8.52
N THR A 172 -1.89 17.45 9.25
CA THR A 172 -2.07 17.43 10.71
C THR A 172 -3.29 16.63 11.18
N ARG A 173 -4.19 16.24 10.27
CA ARG A 173 -5.48 15.59 10.59
C ARG A 173 -5.36 14.06 10.69
N ILE A 174 -4.14 13.51 10.77
CA ILE A 174 -3.90 12.07 10.71
C ILE A 174 -4.50 11.31 11.91
N ARG A 175 -4.46 11.89 13.12
CA ARG A 175 -5.11 11.30 14.30
C ARG A 175 -6.63 11.21 14.13
N THR A 176 -7.22 12.24 13.53
CA THR A 176 -8.67 12.28 13.23
C THR A 176 -9.02 11.24 12.17
N LEU A 177 -8.15 11.02 11.18
CA LEU A 177 -8.31 9.96 10.18
C LEU A 177 -8.30 8.57 10.83
N HIS A 178 -7.35 8.29 11.73
CA HIS A 178 -7.29 6.98 12.40
C HIS A 178 -8.57 6.70 13.18
N ALA A 179 -8.98 7.63 14.06
CA ALA A 179 -10.21 7.48 14.84
C ALA A 179 -11.47 7.33 13.96
N ALA A 180 -11.48 7.91 12.77
CA ALA A 180 -12.58 7.73 11.83
C ALA A 180 -12.55 6.36 11.16
N LEU A 181 -11.37 5.89 10.75
CA LEU A 181 -11.19 4.58 10.12
C LEU A 181 -11.43 3.43 11.10
N ASP A 182 -11.10 3.60 12.38
CA ASP A 182 -11.41 2.62 13.43
C ASP A 182 -12.92 2.45 13.59
N ILE A 183 -13.67 3.55 13.66
CA ILE A 183 -15.15 3.52 13.72
C ILE A 183 -15.75 2.86 12.48
N LEU A 184 -15.20 3.16 11.30
CA LEU A 184 -15.66 2.55 10.05
C LEU A 184 -15.31 1.06 9.98
N HIS A 185 -14.16 0.64 10.50
CA HIS A 185 -13.82 -0.77 10.56
C HIS A 185 -14.76 -1.55 11.49
N GLU A 186 -15.08 -0.98 12.65
CA GLU A 186 -15.92 -1.65 13.67
C GLU A 186 -17.41 -1.68 13.31
N ARG A 187 -17.92 -0.65 12.63
CA ARG A 187 -19.37 -0.38 12.54
C ARG A 187 -19.91 -0.31 11.11
N TRP A 188 -19.09 -0.47 10.08
CA TRP A 188 -19.48 -0.34 8.67
C TRP A 188 -18.90 -1.43 7.78
#